data_AF-A0A5K0ZWU3-F1
#
_entry.id   AF-A0A5K0ZWU3-F1
#
_cell.length_a   1.000
_cell.length_b   1.000
_cell.length_c   1.000
_cell.angle_alpha   90.00
_cell.angle_beta   90.00
_cell.angle_gamma   90.00
#
_symmetry.space_group_name_H-M   'P 1'
#
loop_
_entity.id
_entity.type
_entity.pdbx_description
1 polymer ?
#
loop_
_entity_poly.entity_id
_entity_poly.type
_entity_poly.pdbx_seq_one_letter_code
_entity_poly.pdbx_strand_id
1 'polypeptide(L)'
;VSRIPSTFPLLVHYLGSFIFPLMEEARAELCSSFEVVSKALRGDILVAEECPDRGRPYFKIVIGHLESRGEPDGELAKPRNGDLIILSTIKPKHISDFRKHGTSYAFAVASGMPPDEKDIDAEVIDDPNGLYEMTVYAPKWVGEATFLYAVFLTNLTTYDRISDALNFEICQGRNMNIIGQLLNTKSMLAT
;
A
#
# COMPACT_ATOMS: atom_id res chain seq x y z
N VAL A 1 6.90 4.68 -20.53
CA VAL A 1 6.49 3.25 -20.53
C VAL A 1 6.75 2.65 -21.91
N SER A 2 7.35 1.45 -21.99
CA SER A 2 7.49 0.71 -23.25
C SER A 2 6.15 0.11 -23.70
N ARG A 3 5.94 -0.03 -25.00
CA ARG A 3 4.74 -0.70 -25.53
C ARG A 3 4.80 -2.20 -25.22
N ILE A 4 3.72 -2.75 -24.69
CA ILE A 4 3.57 -4.20 -24.48
C ILE A 4 3.66 -4.90 -25.87
N PRO A 5 4.54 -5.91 -26.05
CA PRO A 5 4.65 -6.66 -27.29
C PRO A 5 3.33 -7.36 -27.70
N SER A 6 3.14 -7.59 -29.00
CA SER A 6 2.00 -8.36 -29.51
C SER A 6 2.19 -9.88 -29.45
N THR A 7 3.42 -10.35 -29.22
CA THR A 7 3.80 -11.77 -29.17
C THR A 7 4.94 -11.97 -28.16
N PHE A 8 4.99 -13.15 -27.54
CA PHE A 8 5.94 -13.45 -26.46
C PHE A 8 6.58 -14.82 -26.67
N PRO A 9 7.92 -14.94 -26.58
CA PRO A 9 8.60 -16.21 -26.84
C PRO A 9 8.64 -17.15 -25.63
N LEU A 10 8.28 -16.69 -24.42
CA LEU A 10 8.05 -17.50 -23.23
C LEU A 10 7.01 -16.82 -22.32
N LEU A 11 6.36 -17.58 -21.44
CA LEU A 11 5.40 -17.07 -20.46
C LEU A 11 6.01 -16.05 -19.48
N VAL A 12 7.27 -16.24 -19.07
CA VAL A 12 7.99 -15.26 -18.22
C VAL A 12 8.15 -13.90 -18.91
N HIS A 13 8.33 -13.87 -20.24
CA HIS A 13 8.37 -12.62 -21.01
C HIS A 13 7.01 -11.94 -21.12
N TYR A 14 5.92 -12.72 -21.18
CA TYR A 14 4.56 -12.19 -21.13
C TYR A 14 4.30 -11.51 -19.79
N LEU A 15 4.43 -12.23 -18.67
CA LEU A 15 4.15 -11.69 -17.34
C LEU A 15 5.06 -10.50 -17.00
N GLY A 16 6.36 -10.62 -17.27
CA GLY A 16 7.34 -9.55 -17.05
C GLY A 16 7.05 -8.26 -17.83
N SER A 17 6.32 -8.33 -18.94
CA SER A 17 5.97 -7.14 -19.74
C SER A 17 4.94 -6.21 -19.07
N PHE A 18 4.19 -6.70 -18.09
CA PHE A 18 3.18 -5.92 -17.35
C PHE A 18 3.71 -5.25 -16.08
N ILE A 19 4.90 -5.64 -15.60
CA ILE A 19 5.49 -5.08 -14.37
C ILE A 19 5.70 -3.56 -14.46
N PHE A 20 6.33 -3.06 -15.54
CA PHE A 20 6.52 -1.62 -15.71
C PHE A 20 5.20 -0.84 -15.93
N PRO A 21 4.24 -1.32 -16.74
CA PRO A 21 2.88 -0.77 -16.76
C PRO A 21 2.23 -0.67 -15.38
N LEU A 22 2.25 -1.73 -14.57
CA LEU A 22 1.67 -1.75 -13.22
C LEU A 22 2.34 -0.72 -12.29
N MET A 23 3.67 -0.63 -12.32
CA MET A 23 4.41 0.37 -11.55
C MET A 23 4.07 1.81 -11.95
N GLU A 24 3.82 2.06 -13.24
CA GLU A 24 3.48 3.40 -13.74
C GLU A 24 2.01 3.76 -13.48
N GLU A 25 1.11 2.78 -13.45
CA GLU A 25 -0.27 2.93 -12.98
C GLU A 25 -0.30 3.28 -11.48
N ALA A 26 0.40 2.49 -10.64
CA ALA A 26 0.56 2.78 -9.21
C ALA A 26 1.19 4.16 -8.98
N ARG A 27 2.24 4.53 -9.74
CA ARG A 27 2.86 5.86 -9.65
C ARG A 27 1.87 6.97 -10.03
N ALA A 28 1.04 6.77 -11.05
CA ALA A 28 0.06 7.76 -11.48
C ALA A 28 -1.06 7.96 -10.44
N GLU A 29 -1.58 6.87 -9.86
CA GLU A 29 -2.57 6.92 -8.79
C GLU A 29 -2.00 7.62 -7.54
N LEU A 30 -0.77 7.28 -7.14
CA LEU A 30 -0.09 7.94 -6.04
C LEU A 30 0.11 9.43 -6.29
N CYS A 31 0.53 9.84 -7.50
CA CYS A 31 0.60 11.25 -7.86
C CYS A 31 -0.77 11.95 -7.71
N SER A 32 -1.86 11.31 -8.15
CA SER A 32 -3.23 11.83 -8.00
C SER A 32 -3.63 12.00 -6.52
N SER A 33 -3.38 11.00 -5.67
CA SER A 33 -3.65 11.08 -4.23
C SER A 33 -2.88 12.22 -3.54
N PHE A 34 -1.65 12.50 -3.98
CA PHE A 34 -0.83 13.60 -3.47
C PHE A 34 -1.36 14.98 -3.86
N GLU A 35 -1.94 15.13 -5.05
CA GLU A 35 -2.59 16.39 -5.48
C GLU A 35 -3.81 16.72 -4.58
N VAL A 36 -4.54 15.70 -4.13
CA VAL A 36 -5.70 15.86 -3.23
C VAL A 36 -5.40 15.61 -1.74
N VAL A 37 -4.12 15.52 -1.33
CA VAL A 37 -3.71 15.23 0.07
C VAL A 37 -4.37 16.15 1.12
N SER A 38 -4.74 17.38 0.74
CA SER A 38 -5.48 18.32 1.58
C SER A 38 -6.89 17.85 1.98
N LYS A 39 -7.45 16.86 1.28
CA LYS A 39 -8.75 16.21 1.49
C LYS A 39 -8.63 14.76 1.94
N ALA A 40 -7.42 14.20 2.00
CA ALA A 40 -7.20 12.85 2.49
C ALA A 40 -7.76 12.67 3.92
N LEU A 41 -8.24 11.46 4.18
CA LEU A 41 -8.55 10.95 5.51
C LEU A 41 -7.26 11.01 6.35
N ARG A 42 -7.36 11.48 7.59
CA ARG A 42 -6.23 11.56 8.52
C ARG A 42 -6.67 11.49 9.96
N GLY A 43 -5.74 11.21 10.85
CA GLY A 43 -5.91 11.38 12.28
C GLY A 43 -4.59 11.71 12.98
N ASP A 44 -4.69 12.11 14.23
CA ASP A 44 -3.53 12.39 15.08
C ASP A 44 -2.96 11.06 15.62
N ILE A 45 -1.64 10.90 15.58
CA ILE A 45 -0.95 9.72 16.11
C ILE A 45 -0.80 9.90 17.62
N LEU A 46 -1.46 9.04 18.40
CA LEU A 46 -1.44 9.05 19.86
C LEU A 46 -0.35 8.15 20.43
N VAL A 47 -0.10 7.01 19.77
CA VAL A 47 0.92 6.02 20.14
C VAL A 47 1.66 5.58 18.88
N ALA A 48 2.97 5.39 18.99
CA ALA A 48 3.85 4.99 17.90
C ALA A 48 5.03 4.19 18.48
N GLU A 49 4.94 2.86 18.43
CA GLU A 49 5.88 1.95 19.10
C GLU A 49 6.36 0.87 18.12
N GLU A 50 7.58 0.36 18.32
CA GLU A 50 8.10 -0.76 17.52
C GLU A 50 7.36 -2.06 17.88
N CYS A 51 6.97 -2.86 16.88
CA CYS A 51 6.24 -4.11 17.12
C CYS A 51 7.07 -5.09 17.95
N PRO A 52 6.63 -5.52 19.15
CA PRO A 52 7.44 -6.37 20.03
C PRO A 52 7.77 -7.76 19.47
N ASP A 53 6.92 -8.28 18.58
CA ASP A 53 7.01 -9.61 17.97
C ASP A 53 7.88 -9.64 16.69
N ARG A 54 7.89 -8.55 15.93
CA ARG A 54 8.55 -8.46 14.61
C ARG A 54 9.77 -7.55 14.59
N GLY A 55 9.87 -6.61 15.52
CA GLY A 55 10.85 -5.52 15.50
C GLY A 55 10.73 -4.65 14.24
N ARG A 56 11.75 -3.82 13.99
CA ARG A 56 11.82 -3.03 12.76
C ARG A 56 11.77 -3.89 11.50
N PRO A 57 11.08 -3.43 10.45
CA PRO A 57 10.47 -2.11 10.30
C PRO A 57 8.96 -2.08 10.59
N TYR A 58 8.47 -2.92 11.50
CA TYR A 58 7.06 -2.95 11.89
C TYR A 58 6.82 -2.10 13.14
N PHE A 59 5.74 -1.32 13.11
CA PHE A 59 5.35 -0.43 14.20
C PHE A 59 3.87 -0.57 14.50
N LYS A 60 3.50 -0.62 15.77
CA LYS A 60 2.13 -0.48 16.24
C LYS A 60 1.85 1.02 16.40
N ILE A 61 0.80 1.49 15.75
CA ILE A 61 0.32 2.87 15.89
C ILE A 61 -1.12 2.90 16.40
N VAL A 62 -1.43 3.88 17.23
CA VAL A 62 -2.80 4.22 17.62
C VAL A 62 -3.10 5.61 17.11
N ILE A 63 -4.14 5.72 16.30
CA ILE A 63 -4.61 6.95 15.69
C ILE A 63 -5.90 7.38 16.42
N GLY A 64 -6.04 8.67 16.69
CA GLY A 64 -7.25 9.25 17.25
C GLY A 64 -8.39 9.36 16.23
N HIS A 65 -9.37 10.21 16.55
CA HIS A 65 -10.52 10.44 15.67
C HIS A 65 -10.07 10.89 14.26
N LEU A 66 -10.64 10.23 13.26
CA LEU A 66 -10.35 10.50 11.85
C LEU A 66 -11.18 11.68 11.33
N GLU A 67 -10.57 12.48 10.47
CA GLU A 67 -11.21 13.60 9.78
C GLU A 67 -10.85 13.61 8.28
N SER A 68 -11.79 14.10 7.46
CA SER A 68 -11.60 14.42 6.05
C SER A 68 -12.13 15.82 5.76
N ARG A 69 -11.42 16.57 4.91
CA ARG A 69 -11.91 17.88 4.42
C ARG A 69 -12.85 17.74 3.22
N GLY A 70 -13.02 16.53 2.70
CA GLY A 70 -13.84 16.25 1.52
C GLY A 70 -15.30 15.89 1.83
N GLU A 71 -15.58 15.38 3.02
CA GLU A 71 -16.85 14.75 3.36
C GLU A 71 -17.44 15.37 4.64
N PRO A 72 -18.71 15.83 4.63
CA PRO A 72 -19.36 16.37 5.82
C PRO A 72 -19.97 15.24 6.65
N ASP A 73 -19.31 14.89 7.77
CA ASP A 73 -19.86 14.16 8.94
C ASP A 73 -20.61 12.84 8.68
N GLY A 74 -20.44 12.25 7.49
CA GLY A 74 -20.91 10.91 7.16
C GLY A 74 -19.98 9.82 7.70
N GLU A 75 -20.30 8.56 7.42
CA GLU A 75 -19.39 7.43 7.71
C GLU A 75 -18.12 7.54 6.86
N LEU A 76 -17.11 8.25 7.40
CA LEU A 76 -15.76 8.28 6.85
C LEU A 76 -15.26 6.85 6.62
N ALA A 77 -14.63 6.62 5.47
CA ALA A 77 -14.02 5.33 5.18
C ALA A 77 -13.02 4.96 6.29
N LYS A 78 -13.20 3.78 6.91
CA LYS A 78 -12.31 3.28 7.95
C LYS A 78 -10.98 2.77 7.36
N PRO A 79 -9.85 2.89 8.07
CA PRO A 79 -8.57 2.31 7.69
C PRO A 79 -8.63 0.81 7.42
N ARG A 80 -7.81 0.31 6.50
CA ARG A 80 -7.79 -1.09 6.05
C ARG A 80 -6.36 -1.62 5.86
N ASN A 81 -6.22 -2.94 5.90
CA ASN A 81 -5.02 -3.62 5.42
C ASN A 81 -4.68 -3.19 3.98
N GLY A 82 -3.40 -2.96 3.70
CA GLY A 82 -2.91 -2.46 2.41
C GLY A 82 -3.01 -0.95 2.22
N ASP A 83 -3.59 -0.18 3.15
CA ASP A 83 -3.60 1.29 3.04
C ASP A 83 -2.17 1.85 3.09
N LEU A 84 -1.81 2.67 2.10
CA LEU A 84 -0.60 3.46 2.10
C LEU A 84 -0.83 4.76 2.88
N ILE A 85 -0.03 4.94 3.92
CA ILE A 85 -0.11 6.02 4.88
C ILE A 85 1.15 6.89 4.76
N ILE A 86 0.99 8.21 4.81
CA ILE A 86 2.07 9.12 5.17
C ILE A 86 2.01 9.36 6.66
N LEU A 87 3.06 8.98 7.37
CA LEU A 87 3.34 9.44 8.73
C LEU A 87 4.08 10.77 8.62
N SER A 88 3.62 11.83 9.29
CA SER A 88 4.25 13.16 9.18
C SER A 88 4.31 13.93 10.50
N THR A 89 5.33 14.78 10.63
CA THR A 89 5.50 15.73 11.74
C THR A 89 4.56 16.93 11.66
N ILE A 90 3.89 17.15 10.52
CA ILE A 90 2.92 18.25 10.32
C ILE A 90 1.65 17.74 9.65
N LYS A 91 0.54 18.45 9.82
CA LYS A 91 -0.73 18.19 9.14
C LYS A 91 -0.68 18.77 7.72
N PRO A 92 -0.51 17.96 6.65
CA PRO A 92 -0.27 18.47 5.31
C PRO A 92 -1.53 19.12 4.73
N LYS A 93 -1.32 20.23 4.01
CA LYS A 93 -2.32 20.98 3.25
C LYS A 93 -2.00 21.01 1.76
N HIS A 94 -0.77 20.70 1.36
CA HIS A 94 -0.34 20.61 -0.03
C HIS A 94 0.91 19.72 -0.17
N ILE A 95 1.14 19.11 -1.35
CA ILE A 95 2.33 18.29 -1.62
C ILE A 95 3.67 19.02 -1.36
N SER A 96 3.71 20.35 -1.50
CA SER A 96 4.90 21.15 -1.19
C SER A 96 5.29 21.15 0.29
N ASP A 97 4.36 20.79 1.19
CA ASP A 97 4.62 20.80 2.63
C ASP A 97 5.71 19.80 3.01
N PHE A 98 5.75 18.65 2.34
CA PHE A 98 6.79 17.62 2.49
C PHE A 98 8.20 18.06 2.06
N ARG A 99 8.35 19.26 1.47
CA ARG A 99 9.65 19.86 1.10
C ARG A 99 10.07 21.01 2.03
N LYS A 100 9.25 21.37 3.02
CA LYS A 100 9.55 22.46 3.96
C LYS A 100 10.64 22.03 4.94
N HIS A 101 11.54 22.97 5.27
CA HIS A 101 12.55 22.73 6.30
C HIS A 101 11.88 22.38 7.64
N GLY A 102 12.44 21.40 8.36
CA GLY A 102 11.85 20.88 9.60
C GLY A 102 10.63 19.94 9.41
N THR A 103 10.21 19.65 8.18
CA THR A 103 9.19 18.63 7.91
C THR A 103 9.83 17.27 7.66
N SER A 104 9.52 16.29 8.52
CA SER A 104 9.84 14.89 8.29
C SER A 104 8.58 14.12 7.94
N TYR A 105 8.71 13.15 7.05
CA TYR A 105 7.64 12.21 6.72
C TYR A 105 8.21 10.83 6.38
N ALA A 106 7.41 9.79 6.57
CA ALA A 106 7.69 8.43 6.13
C ALA A 106 6.47 7.83 5.44
N PHE A 107 6.70 6.94 4.49
CA PHE A 107 5.67 6.04 3.97
C PHE A 107 5.58 4.82 4.88
N ALA A 108 4.36 4.40 5.17
CA ALA A 108 4.03 3.19 5.89
C ALA A 108 2.85 2.48 5.19
N VAL A 109 2.80 1.15 5.25
CA VAL A 109 1.66 0.37 4.74
C VAL A 109 0.99 -0.35 5.89
N ALA A 110 -0.32 -0.19 6.05
CA ALA A 110 -1.13 -0.92 7.03
C ALA A 110 -1.05 -2.43 6.77
N SER A 111 -0.64 -3.20 7.78
CA SER A 111 -0.24 -4.60 7.60
C SER A 111 -0.54 -5.43 8.85
N GLY A 112 -1.39 -6.44 8.69
CA GLY A 112 -1.83 -7.36 9.75
C GLY A 112 -2.04 -8.79 9.20
N MET A 113 -1.27 -9.81 9.59
CA MET A 113 0.14 -10.06 9.20
C MET A 113 0.49 -11.52 9.63
N PRO A 114 0.63 -12.53 8.75
CA PRO A 114 1.52 -12.56 7.58
C PRO A 114 0.84 -13.02 6.28
N PRO A 115 1.58 -13.32 5.18
CA PRO A 115 0.98 -13.80 3.93
C PRO A 115 0.29 -15.17 4.01
N ASP A 116 0.54 -15.94 5.08
CA ASP A 116 -0.05 -17.27 5.28
C ASP A 116 -1.08 -17.27 6.42
N GLU A 117 -2.18 -17.97 6.16
CA GLU A 117 -3.34 -18.23 7.02
C GLU A 117 -4.35 -17.09 7.27
N LYS A 118 -5.18 -16.92 6.23
CA LYS A 118 -6.60 -16.50 6.26
C LYS A 118 -6.86 -15.00 6.44
N ASP A 119 -8.04 -14.61 5.98
CA ASP A 119 -8.61 -13.27 6.14
C ASP A 119 -8.79 -12.94 7.64
N ILE A 120 -7.71 -12.45 8.24
CA ILE A 120 -7.76 -11.62 9.43
C ILE A 120 -7.80 -10.20 8.88
N ASP A 121 -9.03 -9.68 8.73
CA ASP A 121 -9.25 -8.24 8.82
C ASP A 121 -8.37 -7.74 9.97
N ALA A 122 -7.53 -6.73 9.74
CA ALA A 122 -6.75 -6.14 10.82
C ALA A 122 -7.68 -5.94 12.03
N GLU A 123 -7.19 -6.19 13.24
CA GLU A 123 -7.88 -5.79 14.48
C GLU A 123 -7.87 -4.26 14.58
N VAL A 124 -8.59 -3.63 13.66
CA VAL A 124 -9.18 -2.32 13.78
C VAL A 124 -10.21 -2.49 14.87
N ILE A 125 -9.73 -2.40 16.11
CA ILE A 125 -10.57 -2.24 17.29
C ILE A 125 -11.28 -0.92 17.06
N ASP A 126 -12.50 -1.01 16.53
CA ASP A 126 -13.45 0.07 16.33
C ASP A 126 -13.95 0.50 17.71
N ASP A 127 -13.06 1.11 18.49
CA ASP A 127 -13.36 1.58 19.83
C ASP A 127 -14.48 2.63 19.72
N PRO A 128 -15.60 2.51 20.47
CA PRO A 128 -16.62 3.56 20.54
C PRO A 128 -16.08 4.95 20.94
N ASN A 129 -14.85 5.05 21.45
CA ASN A 129 -14.15 6.32 21.66
C ASN A 129 -13.53 6.95 20.38
N GLY A 130 -13.61 6.29 19.23
CA GLY A 130 -13.08 6.76 17.94
C GLY A 130 -11.56 6.59 17.77
N LEU A 131 -10.98 5.54 18.37
CA LEU A 131 -9.56 5.19 18.23
C LEU A 131 -9.38 4.08 17.18
N TYR A 132 -8.25 4.11 16.48
CA TYR A 132 -7.87 3.14 15.47
C TYR A 132 -6.47 2.60 15.74
N GLU A 133 -6.38 1.33 16.15
CA GLU A 133 -5.10 0.63 16.29
C GLU A 133 -4.75 -0.12 15.00
N MET A 134 -3.48 -0.09 14.59
CA MET A 134 -2.97 -0.95 13.52
C MET A 134 -1.45 -1.18 13.61
N THR A 135 -1.00 -2.28 13.03
CA THR A 135 0.42 -2.47 12.69
C THR A 135 0.70 -1.91 11.29
N VAL A 136 1.85 -1.27 11.12
CA VAL A 136 2.31 -0.71 9.84
C VAL A 136 3.75 -1.14 9.51
N TYR A 137 4.00 -1.43 8.24
CA TYR A 137 5.34 -1.64 7.68
C TYR A 137 5.91 -0.30 7.21
N ALA A 138 6.96 0.19 7.87
CA ALA A 138 7.55 1.52 7.63
C ALA A 138 9.09 1.46 7.49
N PRO A 139 9.62 0.97 6.35
CA PRO A 139 11.04 0.63 6.17
C PRO A 139 12.00 1.82 6.23
N LYS A 140 11.50 3.06 6.15
CA LYS A 140 12.28 4.29 6.25
C LYS A 140 12.00 5.09 7.53
N TRP A 141 11.27 4.52 8.49
CA TRP A 141 11.12 5.11 9.81
C TRP A 141 12.41 4.91 10.61
N VAL A 142 13.27 5.94 10.60
CA VAL A 142 14.46 6.00 11.45
C VAL A 142 14.06 6.64 12.78
N GLY A 143 14.16 5.87 13.85
CA GLY A 143 13.50 6.12 15.15
C GLY A 143 14.04 7.25 16.01
N GLU A 144 13.99 8.48 15.50
CA GLU A 144 14.05 9.73 16.29
C GLU A 144 12.92 10.71 15.92
N ALA A 145 12.33 10.59 14.72
CA ALA A 145 11.22 11.43 14.30
C ALA A 145 9.90 11.01 14.95
N THR A 146 9.40 11.82 15.88
CA THR A 146 8.01 11.72 16.39
C THR A 146 7.04 12.20 15.31
N PHE A 147 6.43 11.27 14.58
CA PHE A 147 5.32 11.61 13.70
C PHE A 147 4.05 11.90 14.51
N LEU A 148 3.30 12.92 14.10
CA LEU A 148 2.12 13.43 14.81
C LEU A 148 0.82 13.16 14.05
N TYR A 149 0.90 12.91 12.75
CA TYR A 149 -0.26 12.73 11.88
C TYR A 149 -0.08 11.53 10.96
N ALA A 150 -1.13 10.72 10.84
CA ALA A 150 -1.26 9.66 9.84
C ALA A 150 -2.23 10.13 8.76
N VAL A 151 -1.84 10.05 7.48
CA VAL A 151 -2.61 10.54 6.33
C VAL A 151 -2.73 9.42 5.29
N PHE A 152 -3.95 8.97 5.02
CA PHE A 152 -4.25 7.82 4.16
C PHE A 152 -4.35 8.28 2.69
N LEU A 153 -3.55 7.68 1.79
CA LEU A 153 -3.46 8.08 0.39
C LEU A 153 -4.33 7.23 -0.54
N THR A 154 -4.12 5.91 -0.51
CA THR A 154 -4.81 4.91 -1.32
C THR A 154 -4.56 3.51 -0.73
N ASN A 155 -5.20 2.48 -1.26
CA ASN A 155 -5.03 1.09 -0.85
C ASN A 155 -4.26 0.29 -1.91
N LEU A 156 -3.15 -0.35 -1.53
CA LEU A 156 -2.26 -1.07 -2.43
C LEU A 156 -2.69 -2.51 -2.74
N THR A 157 -3.71 -3.05 -2.07
CA THR A 157 -4.14 -4.46 -2.19
C THR A 157 -4.39 -4.88 -3.65
N THR A 158 -4.92 -3.99 -4.49
CA THR A 158 -5.12 -4.28 -5.92
C THR A 158 -3.79 -4.45 -6.65
N TYR A 159 -2.83 -3.55 -6.40
CA TYR A 159 -1.49 -3.60 -7.00
C TYR A 159 -0.72 -4.83 -6.52
N ASP A 160 -0.79 -5.17 -5.23
CA ASP A 160 -0.15 -6.35 -4.65
C ASP A 160 -0.71 -7.63 -5.28
N ARG A 161 -2.04 -7.77 -5.37
CA ARG A 161 -2.71 -8.92 -6.01
C ARG A 161 -2.35 -9.08 -7.49
N ILE A 162 -2.22 -7.98 -8.24
CA ILE A 162 -1.80 -8.04 -9.64
C ILE A 162 -0.31 -8.38 -9.73
N SER A 163 0.52 -7.82 -8.87
CA SER A 163 1.97 -8.14 -8.78
C SER A 163 2.20 -9.63 -8.53
N ASP A 164 1.49 -10.22 -7.58
CA ASP A 164 1.52 -11.67 -7.29
C ASP A 164 1.07 -12.51 -8.49
N ALA A 165 0.05 -12.04 -9.24
CA ALA A 165 -0.44 -12.69 -10.45
C ALA A 165 0.51 -12.56 -11.65
N LEU A 166 1.45 -11.61 -11.62
CA LEU A 166 2.51 -11.42 -12.61
C LEU A 166 3.85 -12.05 -12.18
N ASN A 167 4.02 -12.36 -10.90
CA ASN A 167 5.23 -13.00 -10.41
C ASN A 167 5.27 -14.48 -10.86
N PHE A 168 6.19 -14.79 -11.78
CA PHE A 168 6.36 -16.13 -12.36
C PHE A 168 6.73 -17.20 -11.32
N GLU A 169 7.40 -16.85 -10.22
CA GLU A 169 7.73 -17.79 -9.14
C GLU A 169 6.48 -18.13 -8.32
N ILE A 170 5.67 -17.12 -7.97
CA ILE A 170 4.42 -17.28 -7.20
C ILE A 170 3.32 -17.97 -8.03
N CYS A 171 3.31 -17.75 -9.35
CA CYS A 171 2.29 -18.32 -10.25
C CYS A 171 2.62 -19.71 -10.81
N GLN A 172 3.82 -20.24 -10.60
CA GLN A 172 4.13 -21.63 -10.95
C GLN A 172 3.19 -22.59 -10.20
N GLY A 173 2.46 -23.43 -10.96
CA GLY A 173 1.43 -24.32 -10.43
C GLY A 173 0.00 -23.75 -10.34
N ARG A 174 -0.21 -22.46 -10.64
CA ARG A 174 -1.56 -21.85 -10.75
C ARG A 174 -2.14 -22.03 -12.17
N ASN A 175 -3.02 -21.12 -12.61
CA ASN A 175 -3.78 -21.18 -13.89
C ASN A 175 -2.92 -21.00 -15.18
N MET A 176 -1.64 -21.35 -15.14
CA MET A 176 -0.66 -21.19 -16.23
C MET A 176 -1.07 -21.91 -17.52
N ASN A 177 -1.80 -23.04 -17.41
CA ASN A 177 -2.34 -23.76 -18.57
C ASN A 177 -3.30 -22.91 -19.43
N ILE A 178 -4.09 -22.03 -18.80
CA ILE A 178 -5.02 -21.14 -19.52
C ILE A 178 -4.23 -20.04 -20.24
N ILE A 179 -3.23 -19.47 -19.57
CA ILE A 179 -2.38 -18.41 -20.15
C ILE A 179 -1.56 -18.99 -21.32
N GLY A 180 -1.02 -20.21 -21.19
CA GLY A 180 -0.31 -20.88 -22.29
C GLY A 180 -1.20 -21.18 -23.50
N GLN A 181 -2.47 -21.53 -23.28
CA GLN A 181 -3.43 -21.66 -24.38
C GLN A 181 -3.70 -20.32 -25.07
N LEU A 182 -3.90 -19.23 -24.30
CA LEU A 182 -4.11 -17.87 -24.81
C LEU A 182 -2.92 -17.38 -25.66
N LEU A 183 -1.69 -17.63 -25.19
CA LEU A 183 -0.45 -17.24 -25.86
C LEU A 183 -0.07 -18.15 -27.03
N ASN A 184 -0.87 -19.19 -27.32
CA ASN A 184 -0.59 -20.22 -28.33
C ASN A 184 0.77 -20.92 -28.12
N THR A 185 1.24 -21.06 -26.87
CA THR A 185 2.58 -21.58 -26.53
C THR A 185 2.69 -23.10 -26.61
N LYS A 186 1.94 -23.76 -27.52
CA LYS A 186 2.01 -25.21 -27.73
C LYS A 186 3.40 -25.71 -28.16
N SER A 187 4.30 -24.81 -28.57
CA SER A 187 5.70 -25.09 -28.90
C SER A 187 6.73 -24.60 -27.86
N MET A 188 6.32 -24.03 -26.73
CA MET A 188 7.22 -23.33 -25.79
C MET A 188 7.19 -23.93 -24.36
N LEU A 189 6.77 -25.19 -24.24
CA LEU A 189 6.87 -26.03 -23.04
C LEU A 189 8.01 -27.07 -23.16
N ALA A 190 8.95 -26.85 -24.08
CA ALA A 190 10.30 -27.41 -24.03
C ALA A 190 11.26 -26.21 -23.87
N THR A 191 12.22 -26.20 -22.94
CA THR A 191 12.83 -27.32 -22.20
C THR A 191 13.10 -26.91 -20.75
#